data_AF-A0A2I1NCG4-F1
#
_entry.id   AF-A0A2I1NCG4-F1
#
_cell.length_a   1.000
_cell.length_b   1.000
_cell.length_c   1.000
_cell.angle_alpha   90.00
_cell.angle_beta   90.00
_cell.angle_gamma   90.00
#
_symmetry.space_group_name_H-M   'P 1'
#
loop_
_entity.id
_entity.type
_entity.pdbx_description
1 polymer ?
#
loop_
_entity_poly.entity_id
_entity_poly.type
_entity_poly.pdbx_seq_one_letter_code
_entity_poly.pdbx_strand_id
1 'polypeptide(L)'
;MTKEFINLLKIYLILDFILAILSFVFGLKWLISSQISFIITMFIANFSFKSYKNMIDKELRSGKFDYLEENDEDIKISKKSSALTFLSPFKIVGYFALGLSFYILVKTELLNVYGFMAGVFPYPIGAMIYGILYANK
;
A
#
# COMPACT_ATOMS: atom_id res chain seq x y z
N MET A 1 -17.87 0.74 4.01
CA MET A 1 -16.53 0.10 4.01
C MET A 1 -16.76 -1.41 3.89
N THR A 2 -16.16 -2.09 2.91
CA THR A 2 -16.42 -3.53 2.68
C THR A 2 -15.86 -4.36 3.85
N LYS A 3 -16.50 -5.48 4.19
CA LYS A 3 -16.07 -6.37 5.28
C LYS A 3 -14.61 -6.86 5.08
N GLU A 4 -14.25 -7.09 3.83
CA GLU A 4 -12.89 -7.44 3.37
C GLU A 4 -11.84 -6.40 3.78
N PHE A 5 -12.11 -5.12 3.51
CA PHE A 5 -11.20 -4.05 3.87
C PHE A 5 -10.99 -3.96 5.38
N ILE A 6 -12.05 -4.18 6.17
CA ILE A 6 -11.97 -4.19 7.64
C ILE A 6 -11.11 -5.36 8.13
N ASN A 7 -11.24 -6.54 7.53
CA ASN A 7 -10.44 -7.71 7.90
C ASN A 7 -8.95 -7.50 7.57
N LEU A 8 -8.64 -6.94 6.39
CA LEU A 8 -7.28 -6.59 6.02
C LEU A 8 -6.69 -5.52 6.96
N LEU A 9 -7.46 -4.48 7.27
CA LEU A 9 -7.07 -3.43 8.21
C LEU A 9 -6.75 -4.00 9.60
N LYS A 10 -7.59 -4.93 10.11
CA LYS A 10 -7.34 -5.62 11.38
C LYS A 10 -6.01 -6.36 11.38
N ILE A 11 -5.69 -7.09 10.31
CA ILE A 11 -4.40 -7.79 10.18
C ILE A 11 -3.24 -6.79 10.28
N TYR A 12 -3.30 -5.68 9.55
CA TYR A 12 -2.24 -4.67 9.60
C TYR A 12 -2.10 -4.03 10.98
N LEU A 13 -3.21 -3.75 11.68
CA LEU A 13 -3.17 -3.22 13.04
C LEU A 13 -2.59 -4.22 14.04
N ILE A 14 -2.87 -5.52 13.89
CA ILE A 14 -2.28 -6.57 14.73
C ILE A 14 -0.78 -6.67 14.47
N LEU A 15 -0.36 -6.67 13.21
CA LEU A 15 1.06 -6.71 12.84
C LEU A 15 1.82 -5.47 13.36
N ASP A 16 1.21 -4.29 13.26
CA ASP A 16 1.80 -3.05 13.77
C ASP A 16 1.88 -3.06 15.30
N PHE A 17 0.87 -3.57 15.99
CA PHE A 17 0.93 -3.71 17.45
C PHE A 17 2.08 -4.61 17.90
N ILE A 18 2.27 -5.75 17.23
CA ILE A 18 3.41 -6.65 17.49
C ILE A 18 4.73 -5.93 17.18
N LEU A 19 4.79 -5.24 16.04
CA LEU A 19 5.97 -4.47 15.64
C LEU A 19 6.30 -3.37 16.65
N ALA A 20 5.32 -2.65 17.19
CA ALA A 20 5.51 -1.59 18.16
C ALA A 20 6.06 -2.12 19.48
N ILE A 21 5.61 -3.30 19.93
CA ILE A 21 6.16 -3.97 21.12
C ILE A 21 7.61 -4.38 20.88
N LEU A 22 7.89 -5.07 19.76
CA LEU A 22 9.27 -5.43 19.40
C LEU A 22 10.15 -4.19 19.26
N SER A 23 9.58 -3.11 18.72
CA SER A 23 10.26 -1.84 18.52
C SER A 23 10.74 -1.19 19.80
N PHE A 24 9.90 -1.25 20.81
CA PHE A 24 10.18 -0.63 22.08
C PHE A 24 11.46 -1.22 22.70
N VAL A 25 11.70 -2.52 22.52
CA VAL A 25 12.89 -3.23 23.02
C VAL A 25 14.18 -2.74 22.35
N PHE A 26 14.14 -2.39 21.05
CA PHE A 26 15.30 -1.89 20.30
C PHE A 26 15.56 -0.39 20.50
N GLY A 27 14.63 0.33 21.17
CA GLY A 27 14.78 1.73 21.57
C GLY A 27 13.97 2.72 20.73
N LEU A 28 13.90 3.96 21.23
CA LEU A 28 13.00 5.00 20.72
C LEU A 28 13.25 5.37 19.25
N LYS A 29 14.51 5.41 18.80
CA LYS A 29 14.83 5.71 17.39
C LYS A 29 14.27 4.63 16.44
N TRP A 30 14.33 3.36 16.84
CA TRP A 30 13.79 2.25 16.07
C TRP A 30 12.27 2.31 16.01
N LEU A 31 11.63 2.52 17.17
CA LEU A 31 10.17 2.70 17.29
C LEU A 31 9.66 3.87 16.45
N ILE A 32 10.23 5.06 16.60
CA ILE A 32 9.75 6.22 15.84
C ILE A 32 9.91 5.98 14.33
N SER A 33 11.04 5.38 13.92
CA SER A 33 11.30 5.08 12.51
C SER A 33 10.34 4.03 11.93
N SER A 34 10.05 2.97 12.69
CA SER A 34 9.12 1.92 12.27
C SER A 34 7.68 2.42 12.19
N GLN A 35 7.25 3.20 13.19
CA GLN A 35 5.88 3.71 13.24
C GLN A 35 5.61 4.76 12.16
N ILE A 36 6.55 5.67 11.89
CA ILE A 36 6.37 6.67 10.82
C ILE A 36 6.33 5.99 9.44
N SER A 37 7.25 5.06 9.16
CA SER A 37 7.26 4.34 7.88
C SER A 37 6.02 3.48 7.69
N PHE A 38 5.52 2.84 8.75
CA PHE A 38 4.27 2.08 8.72
C PHE A 38 3.08 2.98 8.32
N ILE A 39 2.90 4.11 9.02
CA ILE A 39 1.81 5.06 8.75
C ILE A 39 1.86 5.57 7.31
N ILE A 40 3.03 5.97 6.83
CA ILE A 40 3.22 6.44 5.46
C ILE A 40 2.87 5.34 4.45
N THR A 41 3.35 4.12 4.68
CA THR A 41 3.10 2.98 3.78
C THR A 41 1.61 2.66 3.71
N MET A 42 0.91 2.71 4.84
CA MET A 42 -0.54 2.51 4.94
C MET A 42 -1.31 3.58 4.14
N PHE A 43 -0.83 4.83 4.19
CA PHE A 43 -1.41 5.93 3.41
C PHE A 43 -1.19 5.74 1.90
N ILE A 44 0.03 5.37 1.48
CA ILE A 44 0.36 5.04 0.08
C ILE A 44 -0.50 3.90 -0.42
N ALA A 45 -0.67 2.85 0.38
CA ALA A 45 -1.47 1.68 0.04
C ALA A 45 -2.94 2.06 -0.21
N ASN A 46 -3.53 2.85 0.68
CA ASN A 46 -4.91 3.30 0.52
C ASN A 46 -5.12 4.13 -0.76
N PHE A 47 -4.21 5.08 -1.04
CA PHE A 47 -4.26 5.83 -2.29
C PHE A 47 -4.03 4.96 -3.52
N SER A 48 -3.13 3.98 -3.42
CA SER A 48 -2.89 3.02 -4.49
C SER A 48 -4.13 2.21 -4.80
N PHE A 49 -4.83 1.73 -3.77
CA PHE A 49 -6.08 0.98 -3.93
C PHE A 49 -7.19 1.84 -4.56
N LYS A 50 -7.38 3.07 -4.07
CA LYS A 50 -8.36 4.01 -4.64
C LYS A 50 -8.05 4.32 -6.10
N SER A 51 -6.79 4.58 -6.41
CA SER A 51 -6.33 4.82 -7.78
C SER A 51 -6.58 3.63 -8.70
N TYR A 52 -6.32 2.42 -8.23
CA TYR A 52 -6.56 1.20 -8.98
C TYR A 52 -8.05 1.02 -9.27
N LYS A 53 -8.91 1.20 -8.25
CA LYS A 53 -10.37 1.11 -8.43
C LYS A 53 -10.88 2.13 -9.45
N ASN A 54 -10.40 3.37 -9.38
CA ASN A 54 -10.78 4.41 -10.34
C ASN A 54 -10.36 4.06 -11.77
N MET A 55 -9.21 3.41 -11.97
CA MET A 55 -8.78 2.94 -13.29
C MET A 55 -9.71 1.85 -13.81
N ILE A 56 -9.97 0.82 -12.99
CA ILE A 56 -10.87 -0.29 -13.39
C ILE A 56 -12.24 0.26 -13.78
N ASP A 57 -12.82 1.13 -12.96
CA ASP A 57 -14.13 1.73 -13.26
C ASP A 57 -14.11 2.51 -14.58
N LYS A 58 -13.02 3.21 -14.88
CA LYS A 58 -12.85 3.93 -16.14
C LYS A 58 -12.73 2.98 -17.34
N GLU A 59 -11.98 1.89 -17.20
CA GLU A 59 -11.84 0.87 -18.24
C GLU A 59 -13.17 0.14 -18.49
N LEU A 60 -13.90 -0.24 -17.43
CA LEU A 60 -15.25 -0.82 -17.54
C LEU A 60 -16.22 0.12 -18.26
N ARG A 61 -16.27 1.40 -17.86
CA ARG A 61 -17.15 2.40 -18.48
C ARG A 61 -16.80 2.76 -19.92
N SER A 62 -15.56 2.51 -20.35
CA SER A 62 -15.14 2.80 -21.72
C SER A 62 -15.71 1.84 -22.77
N GLY A 63 -16.50 0.83 -22.36
CA GLY A 63 -17.04 -0.20 -23.26
C GLY A 63 -15.94 -1.10 -23.85
N LYS A 64 -14.71 -1.02 -23.31
CA LYS A 64 -13.56 -1.77 -23.82
C LYS A 64 -13.78 -3.27 -23.71
N PHE A 65 -14.43 -3.72 -22.63
CA PHE A 65 -14.69 -5.14 -22.41
C PHE A 65 -15.83 -5.64 -23.32
N ASP A 66 -16.89 -4.85 -23.50
CA ASP A 66 -17.98 -5.14 -24.42
C ASP A 66 -17.48 -5.29 -25.87
N TYR A 67 -16.57 -4.39 -26.30
CA TYR A 67 -15.95 -4.46 -27.63
C TYR A 67 -15.08 -5.71 -27.83
N LEU A 68 -14.37 -6.15 -26.78
CA LEU A 68 -13.49 -7.32 -26.88
C LEU A 68 -14.27 -8.64 -26.84
N GLU A 69 -15.36 -8.72 -26.07
CA GLU A 69 -16.28 -9.88 -26.09
C GLU A 69 -16.96 -10.04 -27.46
N GLU A 70 -17.37 -8.95 -28.10
CA GLU A 70 -18.05 -9.02 -29.40
C GLU A 70 -17.11 -9.43 -30.56
N ASN A 71 -15.80 -9.18 -30.44
CA ASN A 71 -14.83 -9.39 -31.52
C ASN A 71 -13.91 -10.61 -31.32
N ASP A 72 -14.15 -11.47 -30.32
CA ASP A 72 -13.26 -12.60 -29.93
C ASP A 72 -11.78 -12.19 -29.85
N GLU A 73 -11.51 -10.92 -29.52
CA GLU A 73 -10.15 -10.38 -29.45
C GLU A 73 -9.58 -10.59 -28.04
N ASP A 74 -8.41 -11.22 -27.96
CA ASP A 74 -7.67 -11.35 -26.71
C ASP A 74 -7.49 -9.97 -26.05
N ILE A 75 -7.72 -9.91 -24.73
CA ILE A 75 -7.56 -8.69 -23.93
C ILE A 75 -6.10 -8.22 -23.98
N LYS A 76 -5.77 -7.35 -24.94
CA LYS A 76 -4.53 -6.59 -24.93
C LYS A 76 -4.68 -5.48 -23.89
N ILE A 77 -4.22 -5.77 -22.67
CA ILE A 77 -4.00 -4.74 -21.64
C ILE A 77 -3.01 -3.74 -22.25
N SER A 78 -3.50 -2.55 -22.58
CA SER A 78 -2.70 -1.50 -23.19
C SER A 78 -1.55 -1.16 -22.24
N LYS A 79 -0.31 -1.46 -22.63
CA LYS A 79 0.91 -1.13 -21.87
C LYS A 79 1.00 0.35 -21.47
N LYS A 80 0.28 1.23 -22.17
CA LYS A 80 0.25 2.68 -21.89
C LYS A 80 -0.59 3.04 -20.66
N SER A 81 -1.58 2.21 -20.25
CA SER A 81 -2.36 2.46 -19.03
C SER A 81 -1.61 2.05 -17.76
N SER A 82 -0.80 0.99 -17.79
CA SER A 82 -0.12 0.50 -16.57
C SER A 82 0.94 1.46 -16.02
N ALA A 83 1.72 2.11 -16.89
CA ALA A 83 2.73 3.09 -16.48
C ALA A 83 2.11 4.36 -15.88
N LEU A 84 1.01 4.87 -16.46
CA LEU A 84 0.27 6.01 -15.92
C LEU A 84 -0.43 5.65 -14.58
N THR A 85 -0.82 4.39 -14.39
CA THR A 85 -1.42 3.89 -13.16
C THR A 85 -0.41 3.69 -12.03
N PHE A 86 0.84 3.39 -12.36
CA PHE A 86 1.93 3.39 -11.38
C PHE A 86 2.21 4.80 -10.84
N LEU A 87 2.07 5.83 -11.67
CA LEU A 87 2.32 7.24 -11.34
C LEU A 87 1.04 8.06 -11.15
N SER A 88 -0.03 7.46 -10.65
CA SER A 88 -1.27 8.23 -10.47
C SER A 88 -1.04 9.42 -9.54
N PRO A 89 -1.70 10.58 -9.77
CA PRO A 89 -1.51 11.78 -8.95
C PRO A 89 -1.65 11.52 -7.45
N PHE A 90 -2.54 10.60 -7.06
CA PHE A 90 -2.75 10.21 -5.67
C PHE A 90 -1.54 9.49 -5.05
N LYS A 91 -0.83 8.65 -5.83
CA LYS A 91 0.39 7.96 -5.36
C LYS A 91 1.58 8.91 -5.22
N ILE A 92 1.68 9.90 -6.11
CA ILE A 92 2.74 10.93 -6.06
C ILE A 92 2.70 11.67 -4.72
N VAL A 93 1.51 12.00 -4.21
CA VAL A 93 1.34 12.62 -2.89
C VAL A 93 1.87 11.69 -1.78
N GLY A 94 1.59 10.39 -1.86
CA GLY A 94 2.09 9.41 -0.91
C GLY A 94 3.62 9.27 -0.93
N TYR A 95 4.24 9.23 -2.11
CA TYR A 95 5.70 9.18 -2.24
C TYR A 95 6.37 10.49 -1.83
N PHE A 96 5.73 11.63 -2.08
CA PHE A 96 6.20 12.91 -1.57
C PHE A 96 6.16 12.95 -0.03
N ALA A 97 5.08 12.45 0.57
CA ALA A 97 4.98 12.30 2.02
C ALA A 97 6.08 11.37 2.56
N LEU A 98 6.38 10.26 1.87
CA LEU A 98 7.49 9.36 2.23
C LEU A 98 8.84 10.07 2.22
N GLY A 99 9.14 10.83 1.16
CA GLY A 99 10.36 11.63 1.07
C GLY A 99 10.44 12.69 2.18
N LEU A 100 9.33 13.37 2.47
CA LEU A 100 9.26 14.37 3.53
C LEU A 100 9.46 13.74 4.91
N SER A 101 8.82 12.60 5.19
CA SER A 101 9.05 11.85 6.43
C SER A 101 10.51 11.46 6.54
N PHE A 102 11.09 10.84 5.52
CA PHE A 102 12.50 10.44 5.54
C PHE A 102 13.42 11.64 5.81
N TYR A 103 13.19 12.77 5.15
CA TYR A 103 13.93 14.02 5.40
C TYR A 103 13.81 14.51 6.84
N ILE A 104 12.61 14.51 7.42
CA ILE A 104 12.38 14.91 8.81
C ILE A 104 13.11 13.96 9.78
N LEU A 105 13.05 12.65 9.54
CA LEU A 105 13.73 11.66 10.38
C LEU A 105 15.26 11.82 10.33
N VAL A 106 15.83 12.11 9.15
CA VAL A 106 17.26 12.39 9.00
C VAL A 106 17.62 13.68 9.73
N LYS A 107 16.87 14.76 9.52
CA LYS A 107 17.15 16.07 10.11
C LYS A 107 17.07 16.06 11.65
N THR A 108 16.23 15.20 12.22
CA THR A 108 16.07 15.06 13.67
C THR A 108 17.01 14.02 14.29
N GLU A 109 17.87 13.38 13.49
CA GLU A 109 18.75 12.27 13.91
C GLU A 109 18.00 11.08 14.56
N LEU A 110 16.69 10.98 14.29
CA LEU A 110 15.82 9.90 14.76
C LEU A 110 15.79 8.73 13.79
N LEU A 111 16.29 8.91 12.56
CA LEU A 111 16.31 7.85 11.56
C LEU A 111 17.11 6.64 12.06
N ASN A 112 16.41 5.52 12.16
CA ASN A 112 17.00 4.19 12.21
C ASN A 112 16.56 3.46 10.94
N VAL A 113 17.52 3.15 10.06
CA VAL A 113 17.25 2.53 8.75
C VAL A 113 16.57 1.18 8.93
N TYR A 114 17.01 0.36 9.88
CA TYR A 114 16.43 -0.95 10.15
C TYR A 114 15.01 -0.85 10.69
N GLY A 115 14.75 0.11 11.59
CA GLY A 115 13.42 0.39 12.09
C GLY A 115 12.48 0.86 10.98
N PHE A 116 12.96 1.76 10.12
CA PHE A 116 12.21 2.23 8.97
C PHE A 116 11.85 1.10 8.00
N MET A 117 12.79 0.22 7.68
CA MET A 117 12.50 -0.95 6.84
C MET A 117 11.51 -1.91 7.50
N ALA A 118 11.66 -2.12 8.81
CA ALA A 118 10.75 -2.97 9.59
C ALA A 118 9.31 -2.43 9.59
N GLY A 119 9.09 -1.11 9.53
CA GLY A 119 7.75 -0.53 9.41
C GLY A 119 7.09 -0.68 8.04
N VAL A 120 7.86 -0.83 6.97
CA VAL A 120 7.33 -1.10 5.63
C VAL A 120 6.92 -2.58 5.48
N PHE A 121 7.62 -3.48 6.15
CA PHE A 121 7.53 -4.93 5.98
C PHE A 121 6.17 -5.58 6.35
N PRO A 122 5.39 -5.09 7.33
CA PRO A 122 4.05 -5.60 7.62
C PRO A 122 3.10 -5.60 6.42
N TYR A 123 3.34 -4.73 5.43
CA TYR A 123 2.46 -4.59 4.28
C TYR A 123 2.42 -5.84 3.38
N PRO A 124 3.55 -6.32 2.80
CA PRO A 124 3.54 -7.57 2.03
C PRO A 124 3.10 -8.78 2.87
N ILE A 125 3.49 -8.84 4.15
CA ILE A 125 3.10 -9.95 5.04
C ILE A 125 1.58 -9.96 5.27
N GLY A 126 0.99 -8.82 5.61
CA GLY A 126 -0.44 -8.73 5.89
C GLY A 126 -1.29 -9.05 4.66
N ALA A 127 -0.85 -8.66 3.46
CA ALA A 127 -1.49 -9.06 2.22
C ALA A 127 -1.45 -10.58 1.99
N MET A 128 -0.30 -11.23 2.24
CA MET A 128 -0.17 -12.69 2.15
C MET A 128 -1.06 -13.41 3.18
N ILE A 129 -1.04 -12.96 4.44
CA ILE A 129 -1.88 -13.51 5.50
C ILE A 129 -3.37 -13.37 5.15
N TYR A 130 -3.78 -12.20 4.65
CA TYR A 130 -5.15 -11.97 4.21
C TYR A 130 -5.54 -12.93 3.08
N GLY A 131 -4.67 -13.09 2.08
CA GLY A 131 -4.88 -14.04 0.99
C GLY A 131 -5.10 -15.46 1.49
N ILE A 132 -4.27 -15.94 2.42
CA ILE A 132 -4.38 -17.29 2.97
C ILE A 132 -5.67 -17.47 3.79
N LEU A 133 -6.03 -16.49 4.62
CA LEU A 133 -7.16 -16.60 5.56
C LEU A 133 -8.53 -16.36 4.91
N TYR A 134 -8.58 -15.49 3.90
CA TYR A 134 -9.85 -14.98 3.36
C TYR A 134 -10.03 -15.22 1.86
N ALA A 135 -8.99 -15.49 1.06
CA ALA A 135 -9.18 -15.72 -0.38
C ALA A 135 -9.72 -17.13 -0.72
N ASN A 136 -9.67 -18.08 0.22
CA ASN A 136 -10.22 -19.44 0.08
C ASN A 136 -11.65 -19.59 0.67
N LYS A 137 -12.36 -18.49 0.93
CA LYS A 137 -13.76 -18.48 1.39
C LYS A 137 -14.60 -17.64 0.43
#